data_AF-A0A2K5CP64-F1
#
_entry.id   AF-A0A2K5CP64-F1
#
_cell.length_a   1.000
_cell.length_b   1.000
_cell.length_c   1.000
_cell.angle_alpha   90.00
_cell.angle_beta   90.00
_cell.angle_gamma   90.00
#
_symmetry.space_group_name_H-M   'P 1'
#
loop_
_entity.id
_entity.type
_entity.pdbx_description
1 polymer ?
#
loop_
_entity_poly.entity_id
_entity_poly.type
_entity_poly.pdbx_seq_one_letter_code
_entity_poly.pdbx_strand_id
1 'polypeptide(L)'
;YLDEGSVQCKTAQPDSSYKFCLLHSFAFVITFLDQPYLWARLDRKPNKQAEKRFKNFLHSKGNPKEFFWNVEEDFKPAPECWIPAKEIEQINGNPVPDENGHIPGTMMSLLMQFCKKNNKQYCWHSSVVNYEFEIALVLKHHPDDSGLLEISAVPLSDLLEQTLELIGTNINGNPCGLGSKKHPLHLPIPHGAFQIRNLPSLKHNHLLSWFEGCKDGKIEGIVWHCSDGCLIKVHRHHLGLCWPIPDTYMNSRPVIINMNLNKCDSKFARLKDIIFDV
;
A
#
# COMPACT_ATOMS: atom_id res chain seq x y z
N TYR A 1 23.02 16.21 -6.34
CA TYR A 1 22.99 15.96 -7.78
C TYR A 1 22.70 14.48 -7.97
N LEU A 2 21.41 14.14 -7.98
CA LEU A 2 20.95 12.76 -8.15
C LEU A 2 20.88 12.49 -9.65
N ASP A 3 21.45 11.34 -9.99
CA ASP A 3 21.75 10.84 -11.32
C ASP A 3 20.48 10.73 -12.18
N GLU A 4 20.65 10.99 -13.46
CA GLU A 4 19.65 10.89 -14.53
C GLU A 4 19.32 9.41 -14.78
N GLY A 5 18.63 8.79 -13.82
CA GLY A 5 18.00 7.50 -13.99
C GLY A 5 16.87 7.64 -14.99
N SER A 6 17.21 7.36 -16.25
CA SER A 6 16.32 7.27 -17.40
C SER A 6 14.97 6.65 -17.01
N VAL A 7 13.94 7.47 -16.91
CA VAL A 7 12.56 7.01 -17.07
C VAL A 7 12.47 6.59 -18.53
N GLN A 8 12.81 5.34 -18.85
CA GLN A 8 12.43 4.76 -20.13
C GLN A 8 10.91 4.69 -20.14
N CYS A 9 10.30 5.71 -20.77
CA CYS A 9 8.89 5.75 -21.06
C CYS A 9 8.57 4.63 -22.05
N LYS A 10 8.25 3.45 -21.53
CA LYS A 10 7.52 2.45 -22.31
C LYS A 10 6.19 3.10 -22.69
N THR A 11 5.92 3.18 -23.99
CA THR A 11 4.64 3.62 -24.54
C THR A 11 3.52 2.79 -23.90
N ALA A 12 2.64 3.43 -23.12
CA ALA A 12 1.47 2.79 -22.55
C ALA A 12 0.59 2.25 -23.69
N GLN A 13 0.26 0.96 -23.61
CA GLN A 13 -0.65 0.31 -24.54
C GLN A 13 -2.12 0.68 -24.22
N PRO A 14 -2.99 0.69 -25.25
CA PRO A 14 -4.36 1.22 -25.16
C PRO A 14 -5.30 0.51 -24.17
N ASP A 15 -4.96 -0.69 -23.67
CA ASP A 15 -5.82 -1.49 -22.77
C ASP A 15 -5.39 -1.46 -21.29
N SER A 16 -4.62 -0.46 -20.86
CA SER A 16 -4.23 -0.32 -19.45
C SER A 16 -5.41 0.18 -18.60
N SER A 17 -5.66 -0.49 -17.46
CA SER A 17 -6.61 -0.01 -16.46
C SER A 17 -5.86 0.81 -15.41
N TYR A 18 -6.46 1.92 -14.97
CA TYR A 18 -5.77 2.90 -14.13
C TYR A 18 -6.41 2.91 -12.75
N LYS A 19 -5.59 2.78 -11.71
CA LYS A 19 -6.06 2.72 -10.33
C LYS A 19 -5.36 3.77 -9.49
N PHE A 20 -6.13 4.39 -8.62
CA PHE A 20 -5.60 5.33 -7.64
C PHE A 20 -4.53 4.64 -6.79
N CYS A 21 -3.49 5.38 -6.41
CA CYS A 21 -2.55 4.93 -5.39
C CYS A 21 -2.44 5.96 -4.26
N LEU A 22 -2.86 5.54 -3.08
CA LEU A 22 -2.63 6.16 -1.78
C LEU A 22 -1.47 5.46 -1.04
N LEU A 23 -0.43 5.05 -1.78
CA LEU A 23 0.93 4.79 -1.31
C LEU A 23 1.23 3.71 -0.26
N HIS A 24 2.54 3.48 -0.17
CA HIS A 24 3.44 2.51 0.48
C HIS A 24 2.94 1.45 1.49
N SER A 25 1.79 1.58 2.10
CA SER A 25 1.32 0.65 3.12
C SER A 25 0.36 -0.36 2.50
N PHE A 26 0.95 -1.38 1.86
CA PHE A 26 0.23 -2.42 1.15
C PHE A 26 -0.16 -3.55 2.10
N ALA A 27 -1.42 -3.96 2.03
CA ALA A 27 -1.93 -5.14 2.69
C ALA A 27 -2.78 -5.97 1.73
N PHE A 28 -3.10 -7.19 2.12
CA PHE A 28 -4.03 -8.05 1.39
C PHE A 28 -4.71 -8.99 2.38
N VAL A 29 -5.88 -9.50 2.01
CA VAL A 29 -6.60 -10.47 2.84
C VAL A 29 -6.50 -11.84 2.19
N ILE A 30 -6.02 -12.83 2.93
CA ILE A 30 -5.93 -14.23 2.48
C ILE A 30 -6.33 -15.15 3.62
N THR A 31 -6.86 -16.31 3.25
CA THR A 31 -7.23 -17.38 4.16
C THR A 31 -5.98 -18.03 4.77
N PHE A 32 -5.97 -18.17 6.09
CA PHE A 32 -5.00 -18.94 6.85
C PHE A 32 -5.74 -19.70 7.94
N LEU A 33 -5.52 -21.02 8.04
CA LEU A 33 -6.28 -21.89 8.95
C LEU A 33 -7.80 -21.71 8.81
N ASP A 34 -8.29 -21.72 7.57
CA ASP A 34 -9.71 -21.56 7.20
C ASP A 34 -10.38 -20.24 7.66
N GLN A 35 -9.58 -19.22 7.97
CA GLN A 35 -10.04 -17.92 8.44
C GLN A 35 -9.38 -16.78 7.65
N PRO A 36 -10.11 -15.69 7.33
CA PRO A 36 -9.54 -14.58 6.58
C PRO A 36 -8.67 -13.71 7.47
N TYR A 37 -7.46 -13.39 7.02
CA TYR A 37 -6.60 -12.46 7.74
C TYR A 37 -5.99 -11.39 6.86
N LEU A 38 -5.78 -10.21 7.45
CA LEU A 38 -4.92 -9.16 6.90
C LEU A 38 -3.44 -9.52 7.00
N TRP A 39 -2.75 -9.40 5.86
CA TRP A 39 -1.32 -9.55 5.72
C TRP A 39 -0.74 -8.22 5.28
N ALA A 40 0.35 -7.80 5.91
CA ALA A 40 1.08 -6.60 5.53
C ALA A 40 2.28 -6.97 4.66
N ARG A 41 2.64 -6.09 3.73
CA ARG A 41 3.91 -6.21 2.99
C ARG A 41 5.09 -6.11 3.96
N LEU A 42 6.01 -7.06 3.85
CA LEU A 42 7.28 -7.07 4.57
C LEU A 42 8.37 -7.51 3.61
N ASP A 43 9.09 -6.54 3.03
CA ASP A 43 10.23 -6.84 2.18
C ASP A 43 11.46 -7.15 3.05
N ARG A 44 12.17 -8.23 2.75
CA ARG A 44 13.46 -8.50 3.40
C ARG A 44 14.49 -7.57 2.79
N LYS A 45 15.00 -6.67 3.64
CA LYS A 45 16.07 -5.74 3.27
C LYS A 45 17.44 -6.34 3.58
N PRO A 46 18.46 -5.99 2.79
CA PRO A 46 19.82 -6.39 3.10
C PRO A 46 20.26 -5.80 4.44
N ASN A 47 21.20 -6.47 5.08
CA ASN A 47 21.89 -5.95 6.25
C ASN A 47 22.87 -4.83 5.81
N LYS A 48 23.41 -4.07 6.78
CA LYS A 48 24.26 -2.90 6.48
C LYS A 48 25.53 -3.27 5.67
N GLN A 49 26.09 -4.45 5.91
CA GLN A 49 27.30 -4.90 5.24
C GLN A 49 27.01 -5.30 3.78
N ALA A 50 25.93 -6.04 3.57
CA ALA A 50 25.46 -6.44 2.25
C ALA A 50 25.03 -5.23 1.41
N GLU A 51 24.30 -4.27 2.01
CA GLU A 51 23.91 -3.02 1.35
C GLU A 51 25.13 -2.23 0.88
N LYS A 52 26.19 -2.15 1.70
CA LYS A 52 27.44 -1.49 1.32
C LYS A 52 28.15 -2.21 0.18
N ARG A 53 28.23 -3.55 0.23
CA ARG A 53 28.80 -4.38 -0.86
C ARG A 53 28.06 -4.15 -2.17
N PHE A 54 26.73 -4.19 -2.12
CA PHE A 54 25.88 -4.01 -3.29
C PHE A 54 26.04 -2.62 -3.91
N LYS A 55 25.98 -1.56 -3.09
CA LYS A 55 26.21 -0.18 -3.59
C LYS A 55 27.59 -0.02 -4.23
N ASN A 56 28.64 -0.57 -3.62
CA ASN A 56 29.98 -0.53 -4.20
C ASN A 56 30.05 -1.24 -5.56
N PHE A 57 29.38 -2.38 -5.69
CA PHE A 57 29.28 -3.11 -6.95
C PHE A 57 28.54 -2.32 -8.04
N LEU A 58 27.43 -1.67 -7.69
CA LEU A 58 26.71 -0.77 -8.60
C LEU A 58 27.58 0.42 -9.04
N HIS A 59 28.35 1.01 -8.12
CA HIS A 59 29.30 2.09 -8.45
C HIS A 59 30.40 1.65 -9.42
N SER A 60 30.81 0.38 -9.38
CA SER A 60 31.72 -0.19 -10.39
C SER A 60 31.05 -0.52 -11.73
N LYS A 61 29.83 -0.01 -11.98
CA LYS A 61 28.99 -0.29 -13.17
C LYS A 61 28.67 -1.78 -13.36
N GLY A 62 28.65 -2.55 -12.28
CA GLY A 62 28.18 -3.92 -12.32
C GLY A 62 26.69 -3.97 -12.65
N ASN A 63 26.29 -4.90 -13.50
CA ASN A 63 24.87 -5.17 -13.74
C ASN A 63 24.26 -5.74 -12.44
N PRO A 64 23.22 -5.11 -11.84
CA PRO A 64 22.65 -5.55 -10.57
C PRO A 64 22.35 -7.05 -10.49
N LYS A 65 21.97 -7.67 -11.61
CA LYS A 65 21.65 -9.09 -11.73
C LYS A 65 22.85 -10.03 -11.58
N GLU A 66 24.06 -9.53 -11.77
CA GLU A 66 25.30 -10.29 -11.63
C GLU A 66 25.83 -10.26 -10.19
N PHE A 67 25.24 -9.47 -9.31
CA PHE A 67 25.64 -9.45 -7.91
C PHE A 67 25.22 -10.74 -7.21
N PHE A 68 26.19 -11.42 -6.60
CA PHE A 68 25.93 -12.63 -5.85
C PHE A 68 25.45 -12.32 -4.43
N TRP A 69 24.21 -12.69 -4.15
CA TRP A 69 23.58 -12.57 -2.83
C TRP A 69 23.68 -13.87 -2.04
N ASN A 70 24.14 -13.81 -0.79
CA ASN A 70 23.95 -14.89 0.17
C ASN A 70 22.64 -14.65 0.95
N VAL A 71 21.53 -15.29 0.56
CA VAL A 71 20.19 -15.03 1.14
C VAL A 71 20.12 -15.27 2.66
N GLU A 72 20.95 -16.17 3.20
CA GLU A 72 20.99 -16.50 4.62
C GLU A 72 21.73 -15.43 5.44
N GLU A 73 22.84 -14.90 4.91
CA GLU A 73 23.71 -13.97 5.64
C GLU A 73 23.42 -12.51 5.31
N ASP A 74 23.17 -12.18 4.03
CA ASP A 74 23.10 -10.82 3.52
C ASP A 74 21.80 -10.09 3.91
N PHE A 75 20.79 -10.81 4.41
CA PHE A 75 19.45 -10.26 4.68
C PHE A 75 19.11 -10.23 6.16
N LYS A 76 18.28 -9.24 6.54
CA LYS A 76 17.69 -9.23 7.87
C LYS A 76 16.80 -10.47 8.07
N PRO A 77 16.76 -11.05 9.29
CA PRO A 77 15.91 -12.19 9.57
C PRO A 77 14.45 -11.82 9.38
N ALA A 78 13.69 -12.73 8.77
CA ALA A 78 12.25 -12.62 8.64
C ALA A 78 11.57 -13.52 9.71
N PRO A 79 10.38 -13.15 10.20
CA PRO A 79 9.57 -14.07 11.01
C PRO A 79 9.17 -15.33 10.23
N GLU A 80 8.85 -16.40 10.94
CA GLU A 80 8.56 -17.72 10.35
C GLU A 80 7.34 -17.73 9.41
N CYS A 81 6.33 -16.90 9.67
CA CYS A 81 5.18 -16.73 8.78
C CYS A 81 5.42 -15.77 7.61
N TRP A 82 6.67 -15.40 7.33
CA TRP A 82 7.01 -14.64 6.14
C TRP A 82 6.88 -15.51 4.90
N ILE A 83 6.22 -15.00 3.88
CA ILE A 83 6.07 -15.67 2.59
C ILE A 83 6.58 -14.75 1.48
N PRO A 84 7.46 -15.23 0.58
CA PRO A 84 7.88 -14.45 -0.59
C PRO A 84 6.68 -14.13 -1.49
N ALA A 85 6.73 -13.00 -2.19
CA ALA A 85 5.69 -12.69 -3.18
C ALA A 85 5.66 -13.75 -4.29
N LYS A 86 4.45 -14.08 -4.79
CA LYS A 86 4.20 -15.22 -5.68
C LYS A 86 5.05 -15.26 -6.96
N GLU A 87 5.45 -14.09 -7.48
CA GLU A 87 6.13 -13.95 -8.77
C GLU A 87 7.63 -13.65 -8.65
N ILE A 88 8.21 -13.86 -7.46
CA ILE A 88 9.65 -13.69 -7.28
C ILE A 88 10.39 -14.85 -7.92
N GLU A 89 11.39 -14.53 -8.74
CA GLU A 89 12.34 -15.49 -9.29
C GLU A 89 13.01 -16.28 -8.16
N GLN A 90 13.09 -17.60 -8.31
CA GLN A 90 13.73 -18.46 -7.33
C GLN A 90 14.90 -19.21 -7.96
N ILE A 91 16.05 -19.19 -7.29
CA ILE A 91 17.22 -19.99 -7.66
C ILE A 91 17.43 -21.01 -6.54
N ASN A 92 17.36 -22.30 -6.88
CA ASN A 92 17.48 -23.42 -5.92
C ASN A 92 16.49 -23.32 -4.75
N GLY A 93 15.27 -22.82 -5.00
CA GLY A 93 14.23 -22.62 -3.99
C GLY A 93 14.40 -21.37 -3.12
N ASN A 94 15.46 -20.58 -3.33
CA ASN A 94 15.65 -19.32 -2.61
C ASN A 94 15.17 -18.15 -3.46
N PRO A 95 14.40 -17.21 -2.87
CA PRO A 95 13.93 -16.03 -3.58
C PRO A 95 15.09 -15.09 -3.91
N VAL A 96 15.13 -14.66 -5.17
CA VAL A 96 16.15 -13.76 -5.70
C VAL A 96 15.77 -12.31 -5.37
N PRO A 97 16.72 -11.48 -4.89
CA PRO A 97 16.46 -10.06 -4.67
C PRO A 97 16.18 -9.31 -5.98
N ASP A 98 15.36 -8.27 -5.88
CA ASP A 98 15.09 -7.35 -6.97
C ASP A 98 16.32 -6.48 -7.32
N GLU A 99 16.18 -5.62 -8.33
CA GLU A 99 17.23 -4.70 -8.77
C GLU A 99 17.71 -3.71 -7.70
N ASN A 100 16.94 -3.53 -6.62
CA ASN A 100 17.30 -2.71 -5.47
C ASN A 100 17.92 -3.54 -4.33
N GLY A 101 18.07 -4.85 -4.51
CA GLY A 101 18.59 -5.78 -3.52
C GLY A 101 17.59 -6.14 -2.42
N HIS A 102 16.29 -5.90 -2.62
CA HIS A 102 15.25 -6.32 -1.68
C HIS A 102 14.62 -7.63 -2.12
N ILE A 103 14.15 -8.44 -1.17
CA ILE A 103 13.29 -9.59 -1.48
C ILE A 103 11.87 -9.20 -1.10
N PRO A 104 10.99 -8.92 -2.08
CA PRO A 104 9.61 -8.58 -1.78
C PRO A 104 8.91 -9.73 -1.04
N GLY A 105 7.99 -9.40 -0.16
CA GLY A 105 7.34 -10.43 0.60
C GLY A 105 6.23 -9.91 1.47
N THR A 106 5.63 -10.86 2.17
CA THR A 106 4.41 -10.62 2.90
C THR A 106 4.45 -11.35 4.23
N MET A 107 3.71 -10.80 5.19
CA MET A 107 3.66 -11.32 6.54
C MET A 107 2.27 -11.12 7.10
N MET A 108 1.78 -12.11 7.83
CA MET A 108 0.55 -11.98 8.60
C MET A 108 0.68 -10.86 9.65
N SER A 109 -0.06 -9.76 9.51
CA SER A 109 0.12 -8.59 10.39
C SER A 109 -0.37 -8.87 11.81
N LEU A 110 -1.41 -9.69 11.95
CA LEU A 110 -1.98 -10.06 13.26
C LEU A 110 -1.08 -11.02 14.04
N LEU A 111 -0.51 -12.03 13.38
CA LEU A 111 0.45 -12.96 13.99
C LEU A 111 1.66 -12.20 14.56
N MET A 112 2.08 -11.11 13.93
CA MET A 112 3.14 -10.24 14.48
C MET A 112 2.74 -9.51 15.77
N GLN A 113 1.48 -9.09 15.94
CA GLN A 113 1.01 -8.54 17.22
C GLN A 113 0.90 -9.61 18.31
N PHE A 114 0.38 -10.80 17.97
CA PHE A 114 0.27 -11.91 18.92
C PHE A 114 1.64 -12.46 19.32
N CYS A 115 2.56 -12.65 18.37
CA CYS A 115 3.91 -13.15 18.62
C CYS A 115 4.82 -12.11 19.29
N LYS A 116 4.56 -10.82 19.11
CA LYS A 116 5.30 -9.72 19.74
C LYS A 116 4.33 -8.60 20.10
N LYS A 117 3.80 -8.63 21.33
CA LYS A 117 3.15 -7.46 21.95
C LYS A 117 4.06 -6.25 21.66
N ASN A 118 3.57 -5.26 20.89
CA ASN A 118 4.27 -4.04 20.45
C ASN A 118 5.13 -4.11 19.17
N ASN A 119 4.70 -4.76 18.09
CA ASN A 119 5.27 -4.44 16.78
C ASN A 119 4.78 -3.06 16.28
N LYS A 120 5.52 -2.00 16.63
CA LYS A 120 5.25 -0.61 16.20
C LYS A 120 5.18 -0.44 14.68
N GLN A 121 5.77 -1.35 13.90
CA GLN A 121 5.75 -1.26 12.44
C GLN A 121 4.36 -1.51 11.84
N TYR A 122 3.55 -2.37 12.47
CA TYR A 122 2.26 -2.81 11.93
C TYR A 122 1.07 -2.50 12.83
N CYS A 123 1.26 -1.70 13.89
CA CYS A 123 0.19 -1.35 14.82
C CYS A 123 -1.03 -0.74 14.11
N TRP A 124 -0.82 0.03 13.04
CA TRP A 124 -1.89 0.62 12.23
C TRP A 124 -2.64 -0.40 11.37
N HIS A 125 -1.96 -1.42 10.83
CA HIS A 125 -2.61 -2.48 10.05
C HIS A 125 -3.55 -3.31 10.93
N SER A 126 -3.13 -3.58 12.15
CA SER A 126 -3.99 -4.29 13.10
C SER A 126 -5.15 -3.43 13.63
N SER A 127 -5.03 -2.10 13.60
CA SER A 127 -6.08 -1.20 14.09
C SER A 127 -7.32 -1.13 13.19
N VAL A 128 -7.22 -1.60 11.95
CA VAL A 128 -8.29 -1.47 10.95
C VAL A 128 -9.14 -2.73 10.75
N VAL A 129 -8.82 -3.78 11.50
CA VAL A 129 -9.54 -5.06 11.45
C VAL A 129 -9.93 -5.47 12.85
N ASN A 130 -11.18 -5.88 13.01
CA ASN A 130 -11.65 -6.59 14.17
C ASN A 130 -11.81 -8.07 13.83
N TYR A 131 -10.94 -8.91 14.38
CA TYR A 131 -10.95 -10.35 14.14
C TYR A 131 -11.98 -11.11 14.98
N GLU A 132 -12.46 -10.55 16.09
CA GLU A 132 -13.56 -11.16 16.87
C GLU A 132 -14.86 -11.18 16.04
N PHE A 133 -15.05 -10.15 15.21
CA PHE A 133 -16.21 -10.00 14.33
C PHE A 133 -15.87 -10.18 12.84
N GLU A 134 -14.64 -10.56 12.51
CA GLU A 134 -14.13 -10.74 11.14
C GLU A 134 -14.47 -9.57 10.19
N ILE A 135 -14.30 -8.33 10.64
CA ILE A 135 -14.71 -7.12 9.89
C ILE A 135 -13.61 -6.08 9.82
N ALA A 136 -13.58 -5.37 8.69
CA ALA A 136 -12.75 -4.20 8.46
C ALA A 136 -13.61 -2.95 8.21
N LEU A 137 -13.07 -1.78 8.56
CA LEU A 137 -13.66 -0.48 8.18
C LEU A 137 -12.94 0.05 6.95
N VAL A 138 -13.59 -0.01 5.79
CA VAL A 138 -12.98 0.42 4.52
C VAL A 138 -13.44 1.82 4.14
N LEU A 139 -12.54 2.60 3.53
CA LEU A 139 -12.90 3.86 2.87
C LEU A 139 -13.12 3.62 1.37
N LYS A 140 -14.22 4.13 0.82
CA LYS A 140 -14.58 4.01 -0.60
C LYS A 140 -15.40 5.23 -1.06
N HIS A 141 -15.70 5.31 -2.36
CA HIS A 141 -16.72 6.24 -2.85
C HIS A 141 -18.12 5.83 -2.42
N HIS A 142 -18.98 6.81 -2.13
CA HIS A 142 -20.40 6.53 -1.98
C HIS A 142 -20.97 6.00 -3.32
N PRO A 143 -21.76 4.91 -3.32
CA PRO A 143 -22.24 4.28 -4.55
C PRO A 143 -23.06 5.23 -5.44
N ASP A 144 -23.88 6.08 -4.80
CA ASP A 144 -24.83 6.95 -5.52
C ASP A 144 -24.36 8.41 -5.64
N ASP A 145 -23.28 8.79 -4.94
CA ASP A 145 -22.79 10.17 -4.93
C ASP A 145 -21.27 10.20 -5.07
N SER A 146 -20.82 10.49 -6.29
CA SER A 146 -19.40 10.58 -6.61
C SER A 146 -18.67 11.73 -5.91
N GLY A 147 -19.36 12.66 -5.24
CA GLY A 147 -18.80 13.71 -4.40
C GLY A 147 -18.56 13.28 -2.95
N LEU A 148 -19.22 12.21 -2.49
CA LEU A 148 -19.14 11.68 -1.13
C LEU A 148 -18.15 10.52 -1.01
N LEU A 149 -17.50 10.46 0.15
CA LEU A 149 -16.77 9.28 0.61
C LEU A 149 -17.60 8.55 1.66
N GLU A 150 -17.47 7.24 1.72
CA GLU A 150 -18.14 6.39 2.69
C GLU A 150 -17.11 5.54 3.44
N ILE A 151 -17.19 5.54 4.76
CA ILE A 151 -16.59 4.52 5.61
C ILE A 151 -17.65 3.44 5.83
N SER A 152 -17.35 2.20 5.45
CA SER A 152 -18.26 1.07 5.62
C SER A 152 -17.61 -0.05 6.43
N ALA A 153 -18.41 -0.68 7.29
CA ALA A 153 -18.06 -1.99 7.82
C ALA A 153 -18.27 -3.06 6.73
N VAL A 154 -17.24 -3.86 6.48
CA VAL A 154 -17.29 -4.98 5.53
C VAL A 154 -16.72 -6.25 6.16
N PRO A 155 -17.33 -7.42 5.91
CA PRO A 155 -16.72 -8.71 6.24
C PRO A 155 -15.33 -8.84 5.62
N LEU A 156 -14.39 -9.45 6.34
CA LEU A 156 -13.06 -9.75 5.81
C LEU A 156 -13.13 -10.71 4.62
N SER A 157 -14.14 -11.60 4.58
CA SER A 157 -14.41 -12.46 3.44
C SER A 157 -14.62 -11.69 2.14
N ASP A 158 -15.25 -10.50 2.21
CA ASP A 158 -15.51 -9.66 1.04
C ASP A 158 -14.22 -9.03 0.48
N LEU A 159 -13.16 -9.01 1.29
CA LEU A 159 -11.85 -8.47 0.94
C LEU A 159 -10.84 -9.55 0.53
N LEU A 160 -11.24 -10.84 0.52
CA LEU A 160 -10.37 -11.93 0.13
C LEU A 160 -9.76 -11.69 -1.26
N GLU A 161 -8.46 -11.96 -1.36
CA GLU A 161 -7.64 -11.79 -2.57
C GLU A 161 -7.56 -10.35 -3.09
N GLN A 162 -8.13 -9.38 -2.35
CA GLN A 162 -7.99 -7.97 -2.66
C GLN A 162 -6.71 -7.42 -2.04
N THR A 163 -6.11 -6.50 -2.79
CA THR A 163 -5.01 -5.67 -2.29
C THR A 163 -5.61 -4.40 -1.70
N LEU A 164 -5.09 -3.99 -0.54
CA LEU A 164 -5.58 -2.87 0.24
C LEU A 164 -4.44 -1.87 0.45
N GLU A 165 -4.77 -0.60 0.41
CA GLU A 165 -3.88 0.50 0.78
C GLU A 165 -4.32 1.05 2.14
N LEU A 166 -3.42 1.03 3.12
CA LEU A 166 -3.69 1.62 4.42
C LEU A 166 -3.39 3.12 4.36
N ILE A 167 -4.39 3.93 4.70
CA ILE A 167 -4.25 5.39 4.84
C ILE A 167 -4.55 5.82 6.27
N GLY A 168 -4.13 7.02 6.64
CA GLY A 168 -4.52 7.61 7.91
C GLY A 168 -3.47 8.54 8.50
N THR A 169 -3.64 8.86 9.77
CA THR A 169 -2.67 9.68 10.51
C THR A 169 -1.30 9.02 10.55
N ASN A 170 -0.19 9.76 10.40
CA ASN A 170 1.17 9.18 10.39
C ASN A 170 1.46 8.20 9.24
N ILE A 171 0.52 8.01 8.29
CA ILE A 171 0.71 7.21 7.08
C ILE A 171 0.44 8.10 5.86
N ASN A 172 1.40 8.17 4.94
CA ASN A 172 1.23 8.74 3.60
C ASN A 172 0.61 10.15 3.56
N GLY A 173 0.98 11.03 4.50
CA GLY A 173 0.54 12.43 4.53
C GLY A 173 -0.93 12.66 4.92
N ASN A 174 -1.68 11.62 5.34
CA ASN A 174 -3.12 11.68 5.65
C ASN A 174 -3.96 12.35 4.56
N PRO A 175 -4.10 11.72 3.39
CA PRO A 175 -4.70 12.33 2.22
C PRO A 175 -6.18 12.64 2.41
N CYS A 176 -6.89 12.02 3.35
CA CYS A 176 -8.29 12.32 3.61
C CYS A 176 -8.49 13.36 4.72
N GLY A 177 -7.43 13.81 5.39
CA GLY A 177 -7.53 14.72 6.53
C GLY A 177 -8.26 14.13 7.73
N LEU A 178 -8.43 12.80 7.79
CA LEU A 178 -9.21 12.13 8.82
C LEU A 178 -8.35 11.80 10.04
N GLY A 179 -8.92 11.95 11.23
CA GLY A 179 -8.22 11.76 12.50
C GLY A 179 -7.16 12.83 12.78
N SER A 180 -6.45 12.69 13.90
CA SER A 180 -5.36 13.57 14.30
C SER A 180 -4.26 12.79 15.02
N LYS A 181 -3.11 13.41 15.32
CA LYS A 181 -2.08 12.77 16.16
C LYS A 181 -2.61 12.35 17.55
N LYS A 182 -3.61 13.07 18.07
CA LYS A 182 -4.23 12.80 19.36
C LYS A 182 -5.27 11.66 19.25
N HIS A 183 -5.99 11.62 18.14
CA HIS A 183 -7.05 10.64 17.85
C HIS A 183 -6.76 10.00 16.48
N PRO A 184 -5.82 9.05 16.43
CA PRO A 184 -5.33 8.51 15.16
C PRO A 184 -6.39 7.63 14.49
N LEU A 185 -6.71 7.92 13.23
CA LEU A 185 -7.62 7.10 12.43
C LEU A 185 -6.88 6.53 11.22
N HIS A 186 -7.10 5.25 10.96
CA HIS A 186 -6.57 4.54 9.81
C HIS A 186 -7.69 3.77 9.12
N LEU A 187 -7.63 3.69 7.80
CA LEU A 187 -8.64 3.02 6.99
C LEU A 187 -7.96 2.28 5.82
N PRO A 188 -8.27 1.00 5.58
CA PRO A 188 -7.93 0.32 4.35
C PRO A 188 -8.80 0.82 3.21
N ILE A 189 -8.17 0.92 2.05
CA ILE A 189 -8.81 1.24 0.78
C ILE A 189 -8.57 0.07 -0.17
N PRO A 190 -9.64 -0.61 -0.62
CA PRO A 190 -9.50 -1.60 -1.67
C PRO A 190 -8.89 -1.00 -2.92
N HIS A 191 -7.90 -1.68 -3.48
CA HIS A 191 -7.19 -1.20 -4.64
C HIS A 191 -8.11 -1.11 -5.86
N GLY A 192 -8.20 0.09 -6.44
CA GLY A 192 -9.16 0.39 -7.51
C GLY A 192 -10.51 0.93 -7.04
N ALA A 193 -10.74 1.08 -5.72
CA ALA A 193 -11.92 1.77 -5.19
C ALA A 193 -12.01 3.24 -5.63
N PHE A 194 -10.87 3.83 -5.98
CA PHE A 194 -10.77 5.16 -6.54
C PHE A 194 -10.19 5.05 -7.95
N GLN A 195 -10.86 5.67 -8.93
CA GLN A 195 -10.43 5.72 -10.33
C GLN A 195 -10.20 7.16 -10.76
N ILE A 196 -9.09 7.41 -11.46
CA ILE A 196 -8.76 8.73 -12.00
C ILE A 196 -9.37 8.80 -13.40
N ARG A 197 -10.26 9.76 -13.63
CA ARG A 197 -10.97 9.90 -14.93
C ARG A 197 -10.13 10.66 -15.96
N ASN A 198 -9.40 11.69 -15.53
CA ASN A 198 -8.65 12.58 -16.41
C ASN A 198 -7.14 12.32 -16.33
N LEU A 199 -6.69 11.18 -16.85
CA LEU A 199 -5.28 10.79 -16.71
C LEU A 199 -4.33 11.60 -17.60
N PRO A 200 -3.17 12.01 -17.08
CA PRO A 200 -2.09 12.53 -17.91
C PRO A 200 -1.45 11.41 -18.73
N SER A 201 -0.92 11.74 -19.91
CA SER A 201 -0.01 10.82 -20.58
C SER A 201 1.29 10.67 -19.78
N LEU A 202 2.00 9.56 -19.94
CA LEU A 202 3.30 9.28 -19.29
C LEU A 202 4.46 10.13 -19.85
N LYS A 203 4.24 11.42 -20.07
CA LYS A 203 5.29 12.40 -20.42
C LYS A 203 5.55 13.26 -19.20
N HIS A 204 6.82 13.49 -18.88
CA HIS A 204 7.24 14.23 -17.68
C HIS A 204 6.47 15.55 -17.49
N ASN A 205 6.44 16.42 -18.50
CA ASN A 205 5.73 17.70 -18.42
C ASN A 205 4.21 17.55 -18.25
N HIS A 206 3.60 16.50 -18.79
CA HIS A 206 2.17 16.27 -18.65
C HIS A 206 1.83 15.79 -17.24
N LEU A 207 2.67 14.93 -16.65
CA LEU A 207 2.55 14.51 -15.26
C LEU A 207 2.67 15.71 -14.33
N LEU A 208 3.70 16.55 -14.52
CA LEU A 208 3.92 17.74 -13.71
C LEU A 208 2.72 18.70 -13.77
N SER A 209 2.28 19.06 -14.98
CA SER A 209 1.10 19.90 -15.19
C SER A 209 -0.17 19.31 -14.58
N TRP A 210 -0.34 17.99 -14.60
CA TRP A 210 -1.51 17.34 -14.01
C TRP A 210 -1.49 17.37 -12.48
N PHE A 211 -0.35 17.04 -11.86
CA PHE A 211 -0.19 17.06 -10.40
C PHE A 211 -0.36 18.46 -9.80
N GLU A 212 -0.05 19.53 -10.54
CA GLU A 212 -0.18 20.91 -10.05
C GLU A 212 -1.48 21.60 -10.50
N GLY A 213 -1.91 21.36 -11.74
CA GLY A 213 -3.01 22.09 -12.38
C GLY A 213 -4.38 21.43 -12.27
N CYS A 214 -4.47 20.14 -11.91
CA CYS A 214 -5.74 19.41 -11.85
C CYS A 214 -6.21 19.19 -10.41
N LYS A 215 -7.53 19.25 -10.18
CA LYS A 215 -8.13 18.88 -8.88
C LYS A 215 -7.85 17.41 -8.55
N ASP A 216 -8.00 16.51 -9.51
CA ASP A 216 -7.70 15.07 -9.35
C ASP A 216 -6.20 14.83 -9.09
N GLY A 217 -5.34 15.77 -9.53
CA GLY A 217 -3.89 15.74 -9.34
C GLY A 217 -3.41 16.11 -7.94
N LYS A 218 -4.31 16.53 -7.06
CA LYS A 218 -3.99 16.86 -5.65
C LYS A 218 -3.86 15.61 -4.78
N ILE A 219 -3.03 14.68 -5.23
CA ILE A 219 -2.77 13.37 -4.61
C ILE A 219 -1.26 13.12 -4.55
N GLU A 220 -0.83 12.17 -3.72
CA GLU A 220 0.60 11.89 -3.53
C GLU A 220 1.24 11.17 -4.72
N GLY A 221 0.48 10.33 -5.44
CA GLY A 221 0.97 9.58 -6.59
C GLY A 221 -0.11 8.82 -7.35
N ILE A 222 0.31 8.21 -8.45
CA ILE A 222 -0.54 7.40 -9.33
C ILE A 222 0.14 6.04 -9.55
N VAL A 223 -0.66 4.98 -9.69
CA VAL A 223 -0.19 3.67 -10.16
C VAL A 223 -0.89 3.30 -11.47
N TRP A 224 -0.10 2.88 -12.44
CA TRP A 224 -0.58 2.34 -13.72
C TRP A 224 -0.49 0.82 -13.68
N HIS A 225 -1.57 0.15 -14.07
CA HIS A 225 -1.56 -1.28 -14.34
C HIS A 225 -1.37 -1.49 -15.83
N CYS A 226 -0.21 -2.00 -16.20
CA CYS A 226 0.10 -2.36 -17.56
C CYS A 226 -0.53 -3.71 -17.92
N SER A 227 -0.81 -3.92 -19.20
CA SER A 227 -1.42 -5.15 -19.72
C SER A 227 -0.54 -6.39 -19.55
N ASP A 228 0.77 -6.20 -19.37
CA ASP A 228 1.76 -7.24 -19.07
C ASP A 228 1.86 -7.56 -17.57
N GLY A 229 0.98 -7.00 -16.74
CA GLY A 229 1.01 -7.14 -15.28
C GLY A 229 2.00 -6.21 -14.58
N CYS A 230 2.78 -5.42 -15.31
CA CYS A 230 3.70 -4.45 -14.71
C CYS A 230 2.92 -3.34 -13.99
N LEU A 231 3.46 -2.88 -12.86
CA LEU A 231 2.95 -1.73 -12.12
C LEU A 231 3.96 -0.58 -12.21
N ILE A 232 3.54 0.55 -12.79
CA ILE A 232 4.35 1.78 -12.77
C ILE A 232 3.80 2.67 -11.67
N LYS A 233 4.67 3.21 -10.81
CA LYS A 233 4.28 4.10 -9.70
C LYS A 233 5.04 5.41 -9.79
N VAL A 234 4.30 6.52 -9.81
CA VAL A 234 4.90 7.87 -9.81
C VAL A 234 4.38 8.65 -8.62
N HIS A 235 5.32 9.21 -7.85
CA HIS A 235 5.04 10.12 -6.75
C HIS A 235 5.38 11.55 -7.11
N ARG A 236 4.72 12.49 -6.44
CA ARG A 236 5.06 13.93 -6.50
C ARG A 236 6.55 14.18 -6.31
N HIS A 237 7.17 13.52 -5.32
CA HIS A 237 8.58 13.70 -5.04
C HIS A 237 9.50 13.18 -6.17
N HIS A 238 9.08 12.19 -6.97
CA HIS A 238 9.82 11.77 -8.17
C HIS A 238 9.89 12.89 -9.23
N LEU A 239 8.96 13.85 -9.17
CA LEU A 239 8.89 15.02 -10.06
C LEU A 239 9.40 16.30 -9.38
N GLY A 240 10.01 16.20 -8.20
CA GLY A 240 10.45 17.36 -7.41
C GLY A 240 9.31 18.19 -6.80
N LEU A 241 8.09 17.66 -6.79
CA LEU A 241 6.91 18.35 -6.26
C LEU A 241 6.76 18.11 -4.75
N CYS A 242 6.23 19.12 -4.05
CA CYS A 242 5.98 19.06 -2.61
C CYS A 242 4.92 18.01 -2.23
N TRP A 243 5.11 17.36 -1.08
CA TRP A 243 4.13 16.54 -0.39
C TRP A 243 4.44 16.51 1.13
N PRO A 244 3.45 16.51 2.04
CA PRO A 244 2.00 16.63 1.80
C PRO A 244 1.59 18.03 1.33
N ILE A 245 0.46 18.11 0.65
CA ILE A 245 -0.18 19.40 0.30
C ILE A 245 -1.38 19.65 1.22
N PRO A 246 -1.73 20.92 1.54
CA PRO A 246 -2.82 21.22 2.47
C PRO A 246 -4.20 20.72 1.99
N ASP A 247 -4.52 20.99 0.72
CA ASP A 247 -5.81 20.66 0.12
C ASP A 247 -5.66 19.50 -0.86
N THR A 248 -5.74 18.28 -0.37
CA THR A 248 -5.74 17.09 -1.22
C THR A 248 -7.10 16.89 -1.89
N TYR A 249 -7.12 16.06 -2.93
CA TYR A 249 -8.34 15.65 -3.61
C TYR A 249 -9.37 15.06 -2.64
N MET A 250 -8.90 14.23 -1.71
CA MET A 250 -9.74 13.48 -0.79
C MET A 250 -10.19 14.31 0.42
N ASN A 251 -9.36 15.19 0.96
CA ASN A 251 -9.72 16.08 2.08
C ASN A 251 -10.86 17.06 1.70
N SER A 252 -10.99 17.38 0.41
CA SER A 252 -12.08 18.25 -0.07
C SER A 252 -13.47 17.59 -0.10
N ARG A 253 -13.59 16.31 0.29
CA ARG A 253 -14.82 15.51 0.12
C ARG A 253 -15.46 15.19 1.48
N PRO A 254 -16.77 15.43 1.65
CA PRO A 254 -17.48 14.99 2.85
C PRO A 254 -17.43 13.46 2.98
N VAL A 255 -17.33 12.99 4.22
CA VAL A 255 -17.27 11.56 4.56
C VAL A 255 -18.49 11.20 5.38
N ILE A 256 -19.19 10.14 4.98
CA ILE A 256 -20.27 9.54 5.76
C ILE A 256 -19.82 8.20 6.33
N ILE A 257 -20.46 7.78 7.43
CA ILE A 257 -20.23 6.48 8.04
C ILE A 257 -21.48 5.64 7.82
N ASN A 258 -21.33 4.53 7.09
CA ASN A 258 -22.40 3.59 6.80
C ASN A 258 -22.12 2.26 7.51
N MET A 259 -22.75 2.10 8.67
CA MET A 259 -22.74 0.86 9.43
C MET A 259 -23.98 0.07 9.04
N ASN A 260 -23.97 -0.63 7.89
CA ASN A 260 -25.05 -1.55 7.55
C ASN A 260 -24.90 -2.83 8.37
N LEU A 261 -25.44 -2.79 9.59
CA LEU A 261 -25.33 -3.85 10.59
C LEU A 261 -26.15 -5.11 10.27
N ASN A 262 -26.97 -5.09 9.22
CA ASN A 262 -27.77 -6.25 8.83
C ASN A 262 -26.95 -7.28 8.05
N LYS A 263 -25.77 -6.90 7.54
CA LYS A 263 -24.84 -7.80 6.83
C LYS A 263 -23.84 -8.48 7.76
N CYS A 264 -23.84 -8.12 9.04
CA CYS A 264 -22.91 -8.62 10.03
C CYS A 264 -23.73 -9.29 11.13
N ASP A 265 -23.46 -10.56 11.42
CA ASP A 265 -24.25 -11.35 12.37
C ASP A 265 -24.44 -10.65 13.73
N SER A 266 -25.49 -11.06 14.45
CA SER A 266 -26.04 -10.49 15.69
C SER A 266 -25.07 -10.25 16.87
N LYS A 267 -23.78 -10.54 16.72
CA LYS A 267 -22.71 -10.27 17.70
C LYS A 267 -22.32 -8.76 17.78
N PHE A 268 -22.94 -7.90 16.98
CA PHE A 268 -22.53 -6.52 16.72
C PHE A 268 -22.88 -5.43 17.74
N ALA A 269 -23.63 -5.74 18.80
CA ALA A 269 -24.04 -4.73 19.78
C ALA A 269 -22.86 -4.02 20.48
N ARG A 270 -21.63 -4.56 20.38
CA ARG A 270 -20.39 -4.03 20.96
C ARG A 270 -19.49 -3.20 20.02
N LEU A 271 -19.79 -3.10 18.71
CA LEU A 271 -18.89 -2.37 17.80
C LEU A 271 -18.97 -0.85 17.92
N LYS A 272 -20.06 -0.31 18.46
CA LYS A 272 -20.13 1.13 18.76
C LYS A 272 -19.02 1.52 19.74
N ASP A 273 -18.70 0.65 20.70
CA ASP A 273 -17.67 0.94 21.69
C ASP A 273 -16.24 0.90 21.09
N ILE A 274 -16.03 0.14 20.00
CA ILE A 274 -14.71 -0.05 19.37
C ILE A 274 -14.37 1.07 18.37
N ILE A 275 -15.36 1.67 17.72
CA ILE A 275 -15.14 2.76 16.76
C ILE A 275 -14.97 4.12 17.47
N PHE A 276 -15.47 4.26 18.70
CA PHE A 276 -15.44 5.50 19.47
C PHE A 276 -14.42 5.51 20.64
N ASP A 277 -13.67 4.43 20.90
CA ASP A 277 -12.56 4.41 21.86
C ASP A 277 -11.20 4.89 21.26
N VAL A 278 -11.25 5.84 20.30
CA VAL A 278 -10.08 6.52 19.71
C VAL A 278 -9.99 7.97 20.16
#